data_AF-A0A2H3JJD9-F1
#
_entry.id   AF-A0A2H3JJD9-F1
#
_cell.length_a   1.000
_cell.length_b   1.000
_cell.length_c   1.000
_cell.angle_alpha   90.00
_cell.angle_beta   90.00
_cell.angle_gamma   90.00
#
_symmetry.space_group_name_H-M   'P 1'
#
loop_
_entity.id
_entity.type
_entity.pdbx_description
1 polymer ?
#
loop_
_entity_poly.entity_id
_entity_poly.type
_entity_poly.pdbx_seq_one_letter_code
_entity_poly.pdbx_strand_id
1 'polypeptide(L)'
;MRLQSLLGYLVGSVALLQSVLAAPEAAAVEPVVLAIATFPEDNAFGHVVNGERNAVFVTVENLSDRNITIKSVAGSFHHPETNALVKNTTSLAYNVPVLAGMKTQLPYGFYSEFKPGDLRLNIWLDHTTDGETYRVTAYDSIISIVEPEISWFDLKTLSTYLIVTLLLGGLGYYAYLTFVPQPKQKTRPAPVVSAPVGTVTATGAGGYQEEWIPEHHLKKSKSRKAQSGAAPSGDETSGTELSGTEGKKRKGRK
;
A
#
# COMPACT_ATOMS: atom_id res chain seq x y z
N MET A 1 -64.43 -75.23 10.63
CA MET A 1 -63.95 -73.88 10.27
C MET A 1 -63.90 -72.99 11.52
N ARG A 2 -62.89 -73.12 12.39
CA ARG A 2 -62.71 -72.26 13.59
C ARG A 2 -61.23 -72.18 13.99
N LEU A 3 -60.37 -71.73 13.08
CA LEU A 3 -58.93 -71.53 13.37
C LEU A 3 -58.38 -70.16 12.96
N GLN A 4 -59.25 -69.24 12.49
CA GLN A 4 -58.82 -67.94 11.98
C GLN A 4 -59.07 -66.77 12.96
N SER A 5 -59.71 -66.99 14.11
CA SER A 5 -60.07 -65.89 15.03
C SER A 5 -59.10 -65.68 16.20
N LEU A 6 -58.03 -66.47 16.32
CA LEU A 6 -57.06 -66.34 17.42
C LEU A 6 -55.79 -65.56 17.05
N LEU A 7 -55.49 -65.39 15.75
CA LEU A 7 -54.31 -64.65 15.30
C LEU A 7 -54.52 -63.11 15.33
N GLY A 8 -55.77 -62.64 15.42
CA GLY A 8 -56.08 -61.20 15.44
C GLY A 8 -55.82 -60.51 16.79
N TYR A 9 -55.75 -61.25 17.89
CA TYR A 9 -55.62 -60.68 19.23
C TYR A 9 -54.17 -60.50 19.71
N LEU A 10 -53.19 -61.14 19.06
CA LEU A 10 -51.77 -61.01 19.44
C LEU A 10 -51.06 -59.84 18.73
N VAL A 11 -51.59 -59.36 17.60
CA VAL A 11 -51.04 -58.20 16.87
C VAL A 11 -51.52 -56.86 17.47
N GLY A 12 -52.62 -56.86 18.23
CA GLY A 12 -53.15 -55.66 18.89
C GLY A 12 -52.37 -55.17 20.11
N SER A 13 -51.51 -56.00 20.70
CA SER A 13 -50.83 -55.69 21.98
C SER A 13 -49.44 -55.07 21.84
N VAL A 14 -48.88 -54.99 20.63
CA VAL A 14 -47.58 -54.33 20.38
C VAL A 14 -47.73 -52.85 20.03
N ALA A 15 -48.95 -52.39 19.72
CA ALA A 15 -49.20 -51.02 19.25
C ALA A 15 -49.41 -49.97 20.37
N LEU A 16 -49.26 -50.33 21.65
CA LEU A 16 -49.61 -49.46 22.79
C LEU A 16 -48.43 -49.02 23.67
N LEU A 17 -47.18 -49.12 23.20
CA LEU A 17 -45.98 -48.79 23.98
C LEU A 17 -45.07 -47.70 23.38
N GLN A 18 -45.59 -46.84 22.50
CA GLN A 18 -44.80 -45.71 21.94
C GLN A 18 -45.28 -44.31 22.37
N SER A 19 -46.15 -44.21 23.37
CA SER A 19 -46.70 -42.92 23.81
C SER A 19 -46.11 -42.41 25.12
N VAL A 20 -44.79 -42.22 25.22
CA VAL A 20 -44.16 -41.39 26.26
C VAL A 20 -42.84 -40.83 25.74
N LEU A 21 -42.86 -39.57 25.26
CA LEU A 21 -42.04 -38.44 25.71
C LEU A 21 -42.17 -37.27 24.71
N ALA A 22 -43.38 -36.73 24.55
CA ALA A 22 -43.51 -35.36 24.05
C ALA A 22 -43.27 -34.43 25.26
N ALA A 23 -42.00 -34.16 25.55
CA ALA A 23 -41.66 -32.99 26.36
C ALA A 23 -42.23 -31.76 25.62
N PRO A 24 -42.80 -30.76 26.33
CA PRO A 24 -43.05 -29.48 25.68
C PRO A 24 -41.68 -29.00 25.18
N GLU A 25 -41.54 -28.89 23.87
CA GLU A 25 -40.45 -28.14 23.26
C GLU A 25 -40.56 -26.74 23.86
N ALA A 26 -39.72 -26.48 24.86
CA ALA A 26 -39.62 -25.17 25.46
C ALA A 26 -39.28 -24.25 24.30
N ALA A 27 -40.26 -23.46 23.85
CA ALA A 27 -40.06 -22.49 22.80
C ALA A 27 -38.81 -21.71 23.16
N ALA A 28 -37.74 -21.92 22.41
CA ALA A 28 -36.45 -21.31 22.68
C ALA A 28 -36.68 -19.80 22.61
N VAL A 29 -36.73 -19.16 23.77
CA VAL A 29 -36.94 -17.71 23.86
C VAL A 29 -35.73 -17.07 23.19
N GLU A 30 -35.98 -16.38 22.07
CA GLU A 30 -34.96 -15.70 21.29
C GLU A 30 -34.21 -14.71 22.19
N PRO A 31 -32.87 -14.75 22.22
CA PRO A 31 -32.09 -13.81 23.02
C PRO A 31 -32.27 -12.38 22.50
N VAL A 32 -32.71 -11.48 23.39
CA VAL A 32 -32.86 -10.06 23.05
C VAL A 32 -31.48 -9.41 23.01
N VAL A 33 -31.01 -9.06 21.81
CA VAL A 33 -29.71 -8.41 21.59
C VAL A 33 -29.93 -7.14 20.78
N LEU A 34 -29.36 -6.03 21.25
CA LEU A 34 -29.39 -4.75 20.55
C LEU A 34 -28.02 -4.51 19.91
N ALA A 35 -28.02 -4.23 18.60
CA ALA A 35 -26.82 -3.86 17.86
C ALA A 35 -27.05 -2.50 17.17
N ILE A 36 -26.07 -1.61 17.30
CA ILE A 36 -26.08 -0.28 16.66
C ILE A 36 -24.72 -0.05 16.04
N ALA A 37 -24.68 0.18 14.73
CA ALA A 37 -23.46 0.60 14.04
C ALA A 37 -23.40 2.12 13.91
N THR A 38 -22.21 2.69 14.10
CA THR A 38 -21.98 4.13 14.02
C THR A 38 -20.66 4.41 13.31
N PHE A 39 -20.68 5.37 12.38
CA PHE A 39 -19.46 5.86 11.75
C PHE A 39 -18.60 6.63 12.78
N PRO A 40 -17.27 6.59 12.64
CA PRO A 40 -16.39 7.37 13.49
C PRO A 40 -16.61 8.88 13.32
N GLU A 41 -16.20 9.66 14.32
CA GLU A 41 -16.51 11.10 14.42
C GLU A 41 -15.90 11.96 13.29
N ASP A 42 -14.82 11.48 12.69
CA ASP A 42 -14.19 12.06 11.49
C ASP A 42 -15.08 11.93 10.24
N ASN A 43 -16.05 11.02 10.25
CA ASN A 43 -17.02 10.80 9.20
C ASN A 43 -18.46 11.07 9.66
N ALA A 44 -18.71 12.32 10.07
CA ALA A 44 -20.03 12.75 10.58
C ALA A 44 -21.18 12.59 9.56
N PHE A 45 -20.87 12.55 8.26
CA PHE A 45 -21.87 12.42 7.19
C PHE A 45 -22.11 10.98 6.74
N GLY A 46 -21.37 10.00 7.29
CA GLY A 46 -21.50 8.60 6.90
C GLY A 46 -21.16 8.35 5.43
N HIS A 47 -20.23 9.13 4.88
CA HIS A 47 -19.75 8.95 3.51
C HIS A 47 -18.97 7.64 3.41
N VAL A 48 -19.20 6.90 2.35
CA VAL A 48 -18.42 5.71 2.02
C VAL A 48 -17.50 6.03 0.86
N VAL A 49 -16.20 6.05 1.13
CA VAL A 49 -15.17 6.43 0.17
C VAL A 49 -14.73 5.20 -0.63
N ASN A 50 -14.82 5.27 -1.95
CA ASN A 50 -14.34 4.20 -2.83
C ASN A 50 -12.82 4.03 -2.75
N GLY A 51 -12.35 2.80 -2.92
CA GLY A 51 -10.91 2.49 -2.90
C GLY A 51 -10.26 2.53 -1.51
N GLU A 52 -10.96 3.01 -0.49
CA GLU A 52 -10.45 3.15 0.87
C GLU A 52 -11.19 2.26 1.88
N ARG A 53 -10.54 2.01 3.02
CA ARG A 53 -11.13 1.23 4.11
C ARG A 53 -12.07 2.11 4.92
N ASN A 54 -13.37 1.88 4.75
CA ASN A 54 -14.41 2.53 5.53
C ASN A 54 -14.57 1.82 6.87
N ALA A 55 -14.45 2.55 7.98
CA ALA A 55 -14.56 2.02 9.34
C ALA A 55 -15.92 2.33 9.95
N VAL A 56 -16.47 1.38 10.71
CA VAL A 56 -17.72 1.50 11.45
C VAL A 56 -17.56 0.79 12.79
N PHE A 57 -18.07 1.39 13.87
CA PHE A 57 -18.11 0.74 15.17
C PHE A 57 -19.48 0.14 15.42
N VAL A 58 -19.53 -1.17 15.64
CA VAL A 58 -20.75 -1.89 16.01
C VAL A 58 -20.79 -2.04 17.52
N THR A 59 -21.70 -1.32 18.14
CA THR A 59 -21.99 -1.41 19.57
C THR A 59 -23.05 -2.47 19.79
N VAL A 60 -22.74 -3.45 20.63
CA VAL A 60 -23.60 -4.60 20.93
C VAL A 60 -23.92 -4.60 22.41
N GLU A 61 -25.20 -4.73 22.73
CA GLU A 61 -25.70 -4.79 24.09
C GLU A 61 -26.53 -6.07 24.25
N ASN A 62 -26.10 -6.94 25.16
CA ASN A 62 -26.79 -8.17 25.46
C ASN A 62 -27.87 -7.93 26.53
N LEU A 63 -29.13 -7.81 26.12
CA LEU A 63 -30.28 -7.62 27.01
C LEU A 63 -30.92 -8.94 27.42
N SER A 64 -30.38 -10.08 26.98
CA SER A 64 -30.84 -11.40 27.38
C SER A 64 -30.31 -11.82 28.75
N ASP A 65 -30.92 -12.85 29.33
CA ASP A 65 -30.53 -13.49 30.58
C ASP A 65 -29.38 -14.51 30.41
N ARG A 66 -28.92 -14.71 29.17
CA ARG A 66 -27.93 -15.72 28.78
C ARG A 66 -26.68 -15.08 28.18
N ASN A 67 -25.57 -15.81 28.23
CA ASN A 67 -24.33 -15.38 27.59
C ASN A 67 -24.41 -15.66 26.09
N ILE A 68 -24.10 -14.66 25.28
CA ILE A 68 -24.10 -14.78 23.82
C ILE A 68 -22.67 -14.80 23.30
N THR A 69 -22.44 -15.44 22.15
CA THR A 69 -21.14 -15.38 21.46
C THR A 69 -21.31 -14.72 20.10
N ILE A 70 -20.66 -13.57 19.89
CA ILE A 70 -20.67 -12.88 18.60
C ILE A 70 -19.81 -13.66 17.62
N LYS A 71 -20.41 -14.16 16.53
CA LYS A 71 -19.72 -14.93 15.49
C LYS A 71 -19.10 -14.03 14.45
N SER A 72 -19.92 -13.18 13.82
CA SER A 72 -19.48 -12.35 12.71
C SER A 72 -20.30 -11.08 12.57
N VAL A 73 -19.68 -10.09 11.92
CA VAL A 73 -20.36 -8.90 11.40
C VAL A 73 -20.18 -8.88 9.89
N ALA A 74 -21.27 -8.66 9.17
CA ALA A 74 -21.28 -8.56 7.73
C ALA A 74 -22.32 -7.54 7.28
N GLY A 75 -22.38 -7.27 5.99
CA GLY A 75 -23.26 -6.27 5.43
C GLY A 75 -23.51 -6.47 3.94
N SER A 76 -24.37 -5.63 3.39
CA SER A 76 -24.71 -5.60 1.98
C SER A 76 -25.12 -4.21 1.54
N PHE A 77 -24.84 -3.92 0.28
CA PHE A 77 -25.29 -2.74 -0.43
C PHE A 77 -26.50 -3.09 -1.29
N HIS A 78 -27.51 -2.24 -1.23
CA HIS A 78 -28.76 -2.36 -1.97
C HIS A 78 -29.06 -1.08 -2.74
N HIS A 79 -29.80 -1.22 -3.83
CA HIS A 79 -30.34 -0.07 -4.52
C HIS A 79 -31.42 0.61 -3.64
N PRO A 80 -31.42 1.94 -3.46
CA PRO A 80 -32.29 2.61 -2.49
C PRO A 80 -33.78 2.44 -2.82
N GLU A 81 -34.16 2.50 -4.09
CA GLU A 81 -35.56 2.42 -4.53
C GLU A 81 -36.06 0.98 -4.63
N THR A 82 -35.30 0.11 -5.29
CA THR A 82 -35.75 -1.25 -5.61
C THR A 82 -35.36 -2.28 -4.54
N ASN A 83 -34.51 -1.91 -3.59
CA ASN A 83 -33.88 -2.80 -2.61
C ASN A 83 -33.14 -4.01 -3.25
N ALA A 84 -32.85 -3.94 -4.54
CA ALA A 84 -32.09 -4.96 -5.23
C ALA A 84 -30.67 -5.05 -4.65
N LEU A 85 -30.23 -6.26 -4.34
CA LEU A 85 -28.87 -6.49 -3.85
C LEU A 85 -27.86 -6.06 -4.92
N VAL A 86 -26.97 -5.15 -4.57
CA VAL A 86 -25.86 -4.70 -5.42
C VAL A 86 -24.64 -5.58 -5.14
N LYS A 87 -24.22 -5.66 -3.87
CA LYS A 87 -23.02 -6.41 -3.47
C LYS A 87 -22.97 -6.63 -1.96
N ASN A 88 -22.48 -7.80 -1.53
CA ASN A 88 -22.20 -8.06 -0.12
C ASN A 88 -20.85 -7.46 0.30
N THR A 89 -20.76 -6.95 1.52
CA THR A 89 -19.51 -6.52 2.14
C THR A 89 -18.72 -7.73 2.67
N THR A 90 -17.47 -7.50 3.06
CA THR A 90 -16.62 -8.53 3.67
C THR A 90 -17.18 -8.94 5.03
N SER A 91 -17.37 -10.25 5.25
CA SER A 91 -17.72 -10.77 6.58
C SER A 91 -16.48 -10.83 7.47
N LEU A 92 -16.58 -10.30 8.68
CA LEU A 92 -15.52 -10.32 9.69
C LEU A 92 -15.94 -11.18 10.87
N ALA A 93 -15.14 -12.20 11.20
CA ALA A 93 -15.37 -13.07 12.35
C ALA A 93 -14.73 -12.51 13.62
N TYR A 94 -15.45 -12.55 14.74
CA TYR A 94 -14.96 -12.09 16.06
C TYR A 94 -14.78 -13.25 17.06
N ASN A 95 -15.78 -14.13 17.18
CA ASN A 95 -15.85 -15.19 18.20
C ASN A 95 -15.63 -14.66 19.63
N VAL A 96 -16.33 -13.56 19.97
CA VAL A 96 -16.22 -12.86 21.26
C VAL A 96 -17.44 -13.17 22.13
N PRO A 97 -17.27 -13.69 23.35
CA PRO A 97 -18.37 -13.87 24.29
C PRO A 97 -18.79 -12.53 24.93
N VAL A 98 -20.09 -12.28 25.03
CA VAL A 98 -20.67 -11.12 25.71
C VAL A 98 -21.64 -11.63 26.78
N LEU A 99 -21.35 -11.30 28.04
CA LEU A 99 -22.15 -11.73 29.18
C LEU A 99 -23.52 -11.05 29.19
N ALA A 100 -24.49 -11.64 29.88
CA ALA A 100 -25.80 -11.03 30.10
C ALA A 100 -25.67 -9.61 30.70
N GLY A 101 -26.43 -8.65 30.17
CA GLY A 101 -26.42 -7.24 30.58
C GLY A 101 -25.17 -6.45 30.17
N MET A 102 -24.19 -7.06 29.49
CA MET A 102 -22.95 -6.38 29.11
C MET A 102 -23.04 -5.74 27.72
N LYS A 103 -22.28 -4.64 27.58
CA LYS A 103 -22.12 -3.87 26.35
C LYS A 103 -20.68 -3.96 25.85
N THR A 104 -20.51 -4.21 24.56
CA THR A 104 -19.22 -4.35 23.88
C THR A 104 -19.23 -3.61 22.55
N GLN A 105 -18.11 -3.00 22.16
CA GLN A 105 -17.97 -2.30 20.89
C GLN A 105 -16.96 -3.03 19.99
N LEU A 106 -17.33 -3.27 18.74
CA LEU A 106 -16.59 -4.05 17.77
C LEU A 106 -16.25 -3.24 16.51
N PRO A 107 -14.97 -3.18 16.09
CA PRO A 107 -14.55 -2.40 14.93
C PRO A 107 -14.74 -3.17 13.62
N TYR A 108 -15.74 -2.78 12.84
CA TYR A 108 -15.99 -3.33 11.51
C TYR A 108 -15.39 -2.42 10.42
N GLY A 109 -14.94 -2.99 9.32
CA GLY A 109 -14.50 -2.19 8.18
C GLY A 109 -14.65 -2.93 6.87
N PHE A 110 -14.97 -2.17 5.82
CA PHE A 110 -15.26 -2.68 4.49
C PHE A 110 -14.76 -1.71 3.42
N TYR A 111 -14.74 -2.20 2.17
CA TYR A 111 -14.33 -1.43 0.99
C TYR A 111 -15.52 -1.32 0.03
N SER A 112 -15.59 -0.21 -0.71
CA SER A 112 -16.56 0.02 -1.77
C SER A 112 -15.86 0.32 -3.09
N GLU A 113 -16.49 -0.10 -4.19
CA GLU A 113 -16.02 0.11 -5.56
C GLU A 113 -17.26 0.27 -6.46
N PHE A 114 -18.08 1.28 -6.18
CA PHE A 114 -19.32 1.53 -6.91
C PHE A 114 -19.26 2.85 -7.66
N LYS A 115 -20.21 3.10 -8.55
CA LYS A 115 -20.35 4.46 -9.10
C LYS A 115 -20.75 5.41 -7.96
N PRO A 116 -20.20 6.63 -7.92
CA PRO A 116 -20.61 7.64 -6.94
C PRO A 116 -22.12 7.89 -6.98
N GLY A 117 -22.72 8.03 -5.81
CA GLY A 117 -24.16 8.18 -5.63
C GLY A 117 -24.67 7.46 -4.38
N ASP A 118 -25.98 7.37 -4.24
CA ASP A 118 -26.61 6.86 -3.03
C ASP A 118 -26.90 5.37 -3.13
N LEU A 119 -26.48 4.61 -2.10
CA LEU A 119 -26.84 3.21 -1.92
C LEU A 119 -27.34 2.98 -0.50
N ARG A 120 -28.22 2.00 -0.33
CA ARG A 120 -28.65 1.55 0.99
C ARG A 120 -27.63 0.57 1.55
N LEU A 121 -27.09 0.87 2.72
CA LEU A 121 -26.18 0.00 3.46
C LEU A 121 -26.96 -0.70 4.57
N ASN A 122 -26.90 -2.03 4.55
CA ASN A 122 -27.38 -2.88 5.62
C ASN A 122 -26.17 -3.57 6.27
N ILE A 123 -26.01 -3.43 7.58
CA ILE A 123 -25.01 -4.16 8.38
C ILE A 123 -25.75 -4.99 9.40
N TRP A 124 -25.39 -6.26 9.53
CA TRP A 124 -25.93 -7.17 10.53
C TRP A 124 -24.81 -7.87 11.30
N LEU A 125 -25.19 -8.37 12.47
CA LEU A 125 -24.37 -9.14 13.37
C LEU A 125 -25.00 -10.51 13.59
N ASP A 126 -24.19 -11.54 13.44
CA ASP A 126 -24.56 -12.92 13.75
C ASP A 126 -24.00 -13.29 15.12
N HIS A 127 -24.86 -13.75 16.02
CA HIS A 127 -24.49 -14.23 17.34
C HIS A 127 -25.05 -15.63 17.59
N THR A 128 -24.39 -16.40 18.46
CA THR A 128 -24.80 -17.75 18.81
C THR A 128 -25.13 -17.83 20.30
N THR A 129 -26.27 -18.45 20.61
CA THR A 129 -26.75 -18.74 21.96
C THR A 129 -27.24 -20.18 21.98
N ASP A 130 -26.80 -20.99 22.96
CA ASP A 130 -27.20 -22.39 23.12
C ASP A 130 -27.05 -23.28 21.85
N GLY A 131 -26.15 -22.90 20.94
CA GLY A 131 -25.89 -23.62 19.68
C GLY A 131 -26.69 -23.10 18.48
N GLU A 132 -27.68 -22.24 18.68
CA GLU A 132 -28.45 -21.60 17.62
C GLU A 132 -27.85 -20.25 17.23
N THR A 133 -27.91 -19.91 15.94
CA THR A 133 -27.37 -18.65 15.42
C THR A 133 -28.50 -17.70 15.07
N TYR A 134 -28.46 -16.50 15.61
CA TYR A 134 -29.42 -15.43 15.41
C TYR A 134 -28.75 -14.24 14.73
N ARG A 135 -29.52 -13.53 13.91
CA ARG A 135 -29.05 -12.37 13.13
C ARG A 135 -29.78 -11.12 13.59
N VAL A 136 -29.02 -10.08 13.91
CA VAL A 136 -29.54 -8.78 14.33
C VAL A 136 -29.00 -7.70 13.41
N THR A 137 -29.89 -6.87 12.87
CA THR A 137 -29.49 -5.72 12.05
C THR A 137 -28.92 -4.63 12.95
N ALA A 138 -27.70 -4.18 12.64
CA ALA A 138 -27.00 -3.14 13.37
C ALA A 138 -27.08 -1.76 12.67
N TYR A 139 -27.24 -1.75 11.35
CA TYR A 139 -27.35 -0.53 10.55
C TYR A 139 -28.23 -0.77 9.35
N ASP A 140 -29.13 0.15 9.06
CA ASP A 140 -29.95 0.09 7.86
C ASP A 140 -30.35 1.51 7.44
N SER A 141 -29.58 2.10 6.52
CA SER A 141 -29.89 3.43 5.99
C SER A 141 -29.23 3.69 4.64
N ILE A 142 -29.64 4.78 4.00
CA ILE A 142 -29.04 5.26 2.75
C ILE A 142 -27.78 6.05 3.08
N ILE A 143 -26.70 5.69 2.39
CA ILE A 143 -25.40 6.33 2.48
C ILE A 143 -24.97 6.83 1.10
N SER A 144 -24.10 7.82 1.09
CA SER A 144 -23.54 8.38 -0.13
C SER A 144 -22.14 7.82 -0.37
N ILE A 145 -21.93 7.35 -1.59
CA ILE A 145 -20.64 6.85 -2.07
C ILE A 145 -19.92 7.96 -2.81
N VAL A 146 -18.70 8.23 -2.37
CA VAL A 146 -17.88 9.35 -2.83
C VAL A 146 -16.52 8.81 -3.30
N GLU A 147 -15.96 9.45 -4.32
CA GLU A 147 -14.58 9.18 -4.73
C GLU A 147 -13.58 9.81 -3.73
N PRO A 148 -12.42 9.20 -3.52
CA PRO A 148 -11.40 9.78 -2.67
C PRO A 148 -10.88 11.11 -3.25
N GLU A 149 -10.42 11.99 -2.38
CA GLU A 149 -9.87 13.28 -2.78
C GLU A 149 -8.59 13.08 -3.61
N ILE A 150 -8.50 13.77 -4.75
CA ILE A 150 -7.30 13.73 -5.59
C ILE A 150 -6.18 14.49 -4.88
N SER A 151 -5.17 13.75 -4.39
CA SER A 151 -3.96 14.35 -3.84
C SER A 151 -3.01 14.80 -4.95
N TRP A 152 -3.05 16.10 -5.25
CA TRP A 152 -2.21 16.75 -6.26
C TRP A 152 -0.77 17.01 -5.80
N PHE A 153 -0.52 17.00 -4.49
CA PHE A 153 0.80 17.17 -3.89
C PHE A 153 1.34 15.89 -3.24
N ASP A 154 1.09 14.74 -3.87
CA ASP A 154 1.77 13.50 -3.51
C ASP A 154 3.18 13.45 -4.11
N LEU A 155 4.21 13.47 -3.26
CA LEU A 155 5.62 13.37 -3.67
C LEU A 155 5.91 12.14 -4.52
N LYS A 156 5.22 11.02 -4.27
CA LYS A 156 5.38 9.79 -5.07
C LYS A 156 4.89 10.02 -6.50
N THR A 157 3.71 10.59 -6.66
CA THR A 157 3.13 10.91 -7.97
C THR A 157 3.95 12.00 -8.69
N LEU A 158 4.32 13.07 -7.98
CA LEU A 158 5.14 14.16 -8.53
C LEU A 158 6.53 13.70 -9.00
N SER A 159 7.23 12.89 -8.19
CA SER A 159 8.55 12.36 -8.57
C SER A 159 8.46 11.44 -9.77
N THR A 160 7.41 10.62 -9.85
CA THR A 160 7.15 9.75 -11.02
C THR A 160 6.98 10.60 -12.28
N TYR A 161 6.14 11.63 -12.24
CA TYR A 161 5.97 12.54 -13.38
C TYR A 161 7.25 13.29 -13.72
N LEU A 162 7.99 13.80 -12.72
CA LEU A 162 9.27 14.48 -12.95
C LEU A 162 10.27 13.58 -13.67
N ILE A 163 10.41 12.32 -13.25
CA ILE A 163 11.32 11.35 -13.89
C ILE A 163 10.86 11.08 -15.33
N VAL A 164 9.57 10.83 -15.55
CA VAL A 164 9.01 10.58 -16.90
C VAL A 164 9.21 11.79 -17.82
N THR A 165 8.93 13.00 -17.32
CA THR A 165 9.15 14.24 -18.06
C THR A 165 10.63 14.49 -18.36
N LEU A 166 11.54 14.17 -17.44
CA LEU A 166 12.98 14.30 -17.67
C LEU A 166 13.48 13.27 -18.69
N LEU A 167 12.98 12.04 -18.67
CA LEU A 167 13.30 11.01 -19.66
C LEU A 167 12.80 11.40 -21.06
N LEU A 168 11.51 11.73 -21.17
CA LEU A 168 10.92 12.15 -22.44
C LEU A 168 11.51 13.47 -22.95
N GLY A 169 11.75 14.42 -22.04
CA GLY A 169 12.39 15.69 -22.36
C GLY A 169 13.84 15.51 -22.79
N GLY A 170 14.59 14.63 -22.13
CA GLY A 170 15.97 14.28 -22.50
C GLY A 170 16.04 13.61 -23.87
N LEU A 171 15.17 12.64 -24.14
CA LEU A 171 15.07 11.99 -25.46
C LEU A 171 14.64 12.97 -26.55
N GLY A 172 13.63 13.81 -26.28
CA GLY A 172 13.16 14.84 -27.20
C GLY A 172 14.24 15.89 -27.49
N TYR A 173 15.00 16.30 -26.47
CA TYR A 173 16.12 17.22 -26.63
C TYR A 173 17.27 16.58 -27.42
N TYR A 174 17.59 15.32 -27.16
CA TYR A 174 18.58 14.58 -27.94
C TYR A 174 18.18 14.45 -29.41
N ALA A 175 16.91 14.12 -29.68
CA ALA A 175 16.36 14.09 -31.03
C ALA A 175 16.43 15.48 -31.70
N TYR A 176 16.11 16.56 -30.97
CA TYR A 176 16.25 17.93 -31.48
C TYR A 176 17.69 18.24 -31.91
N LEU A 177 18.68 17.92 -31.08
CA LEU A 177 20.09 18.15 -31.42
C LEU A 177 20.54 17.33 -32.63
N THR A 178 19.97 16.13 -32.81
CA THR A 178 20.36 15.19 -33.86
C THR A 178 19.70 15.50 -35.21
N PHE A 179 18.41 15.85 -35.20
CA PHE A 179 17.60 15.98 -36.41
C PHE A 179 17.32 17.43 -36.83
N VAL A 180 17.49 18.41 -35.95
CA VAL A 180 17.32 19.84 -36.28
C VAL A 180 18.68 20.50 -36.50
N PRO A 181 18.93 21.11 -37.68
CA PRO A 181 20.20 21.79 -37.96
C PRO A 181 20.50 22.88 -36.94
N GLN A 182 21.59 22.71 -36.18
CA GLN A 182 22.01 23.69 -35.19
C GLN A 182 22.71 24.87 -35.86
N PRO A 183 22.37 26.13 -35.54
CA PRO A 183 23.02 27.30 -36.12
C PRO A 183 24.51 27.31 -35.73
N LYS A 184 25.41 27.35 -36.72
CA LYS A 184 26.85 27.43 -36.49
C LYS A 184 27.18 28.71 -35.71
N GLN A 185 27.77 28.58 -34.53
CA GLN A 185 28.34 29.74 -33.84
C GLN A 185 29.42 30.34 -34.73
N LYS A 186 29.27 31.63 -35.07
CA LYS A 186 30.29 32.38 -35.80
C LYS A 186 31.51 32.49 -34.90
N THR A 187 32.58 31.78 -35.26
CA THR A 187 33.90 31.96 -34.65
C THR A 187 34.26 33.43 -34.78
N ARG A 188 34.37 34.14 -33.66
CA ARG A 188 34.96 35.49 -33.66
C ARG A 188 36.41 35.33 -34.14
N PRO A 189 36.88 36.12 -35.12
CA PRO A 189 38.25 36.02 -35.58
C PRO A 189 39.19 36.25 -34.40
N ALA A 190 40.18 35.38 -34.26
CA ALA A 190 41.24 35.55 -33.27
C ALA A 190 41.93 36.91 -33.53
N PRO A 191 42.22 37.72 -32.50
CA PRO A 191 42.95 38.95 -32.69
C PRO A 191 44.33 38.61 -33.28
N VAL A 192 44.62 39.20 -34.45
CA VAL A 192 45.91 39.06 -35.13
C VAL A 192 46.96 39.72 -34.25
N VAL A 193 47.78 38.92 -33.57
CA VAL A 193 48.95 39.42 -32.84
C VAL A 193 50.01 39.79 -33.88
N SER A 194 50.20 41.09 -34.10
CA SER A 194 51.30 41.61 -34.91
C SER A 194 52.64 41.33 -34.26
N ALA A 195 53.64 40.94 -35.06
CA ALA A 195 54.98 40.59 -34.63
C ALA A 195 55.68 41.74 -33.87
N PRO A 196 56.59 41.43 -32.92
CA PRO A 196 57.22 42.46 -32.08
C PRO A 196 58.32 43.19 -32.86
N VAL A 197 58.15 44.49 -33.09
CA VAL A 197 59.23 45.41 -33.46
C VAL A 197 59.45 46.33 -32.27
N GLY A 198 60.67 46.31 -31.70
CA GLY A 198 61.24 47.42 -30.95
C GLY A 198 60.75 47.64 -29.51
N THR A 199 61.60 47.23 -28.56
CA THR A 199 61.88 47.81 -27.24
C THR A 199 60.96 48.90 -26.64
N VAL A 200 60.37 48.54 -25.48
CA VAL A 200 59.85 49.35 -24.33
C VAL A 200 58.59 50.18 -24.66
N THR A 201 57.43 50.01 -24.01
CA THR A 201 57.14 50.14 -22.57
C THR A 201 55.82 49.42 -22.26
N ALA A 202 55.72 48.78 -21.10
CA ALA A 202 54.55 48.04 -20.66
C ALA A 202 53.28 48.89 -20.56
N THR A 203 52.16 48.38 -21.07
CA THR A 203 50.83 48.53 -20.44
C THR A 203 49.84 47.50 -20.98
N GLY A 204 49.40 46.59 -20.10
CA GLY A 204 48.03 46.07 -20.12
C GLY A 204 47.71 44.84 -20.98
N ALA A 205 48.15 43.65 -20.54
CA ALA A 205 47.33 42.41 -20.57
C ALA A 205 48.10 41.22 -19.95
N GLY A 206 48.02 41.05 -18.63
CA GLY A 206 48.04 39.73 -17.99
C GLY A 206 49.26 38.82 -18.16
N GLY A 207 50.48 39.36 -18.21
CA GLY A 207 51.72 38.60 -18.03
C GLY A 207 52.30 38.87 -16.64
N TYR A 208 52.50 37.82 -15.84
CA TYR A 208 53.13 37.90 -14.52
C TYR A 208 54.44 38.71 -14.59
N GLN A 209 54.55 39.76 -13.77
CA GLN A 209 55.80 40.49 -13.60
C GLN A 209 56.55 39.89 -12.41
N GLU A 210 57.66 39.20 -12.68
CA GLU A 210 58.45 38.44 -11.69
C GLU A 210 59.43 39.32 -10.89
N GLU A 211 59.39 40.63 -11.07
CA GLU A 211 60.32 41.61 -10.48
C GLU A 211 60.06 41.92 -8.99
N TRP A 212 59.01 41.34 -8.39
CA TRP A 212 58.78 41.36 -6.94
C TRP A 212 59.33 40.10 -6.22
N ILE A 213 59.80 39.09 -6.95
CA ILE A 213 60.28 37.83 -6.37
C ILE A 213 61.76 38.00 -6.00
N PRO A 214 62.14 37.91 -4.70
CA PRO A 214 63.54 38.02 -4.30
C PRO A 214 64.41 36.98 -5.04
N GLU A 215 65.55 37.43 -5.58
CA GLU A 215 66.37 36.68 -6.56
C GLU A 215 66.76 35.25 -6.13
N HIS A 216 66.76 34.99 -4.83
CA HIS A 216 67.10 33.70 -4.20
C HIS A 216 66.01 32.62 -4.32
N HIS A 217 64.84 32.93 -4.92
CA HIS A 217 63.74 31.96 -5.14
C HIS A 217 63.48 31.56 -6.61
N LEU A 218 64.20 32.13 -7.58
CA LEU A 218 64.08 31.77 -9.00
C LEU A 218 64.98 30.57 -9.38
N LYS A 219 64.42 29.35 -9.34
CA LYS A 219 65.11 28.14 -9.83
C LYS A 219 65.19 28.16 -11.36
N LYS A 220 66.35 28.53 -11.91
CA LYS A 220 66.62 28.53 -13.36
C LYS A 220 66.44 27.12 -13.95
N SER A 221 65.32 26.85 -14.61
CA SER A 221 65.15 25.63 -15.40
C SER A 221 65.93 25.75 -16.72
N LYS A 222 67.04 25.02 -16.81
CA LYS A 222 67.92 24.97 -17.98
C LYS A 222 67.23 24.12 -19.06
N SER A 223 66.82 24.73 -20.16
CA SER A 223 66.36 24.02 -21.36
C SER A 223 67.47 23.16 -21.95
N ARG A 224 67.23 21.86 -22.13
CA ARG A 224 68.00 21.01 -23.05
C ARG A 224 67.06 20.31 -24.03
N LYS A 225 67.24 20.65 -25.30
CA LYS A 225 66.69 20.01 -26.49
C LYS A 225 67.76 19.07 -27.05
N ALA A 226 67.39 17.81 -27.29
CA ALA A 226 67.95 16.85 -28.26
C ALA A 226 67.49 15.43 -27.85
N GLN A 227 67.29 14.41 -28.69
CA GLN A 227 67.09 14.22 -30.12
C GLN A 227 66.91 12.70 -30.30
N SER A 228 65.99 12.31 -31.21
CA SER A 228 65.91 11.04 -31.95
C SER A 228 65.82 9.67 -31.24
N GLY A 229 64.83 8.87 -31.66
CA GLY A 229 65.10 7.49 -32.11
C GLY A 229 64.10 6.41 -31.71
N ALA A 230 63.39 5.90 -32.72
CA ALA A 230 62.82 4.55 -32.85
C ALA A 230 61.53 4.19 -32.06
N ALA A 231 60.48 3.91 -32.82
CA ALA A 231 59.29 3.13 -32.45
C ALA A 231 59.41 1.72 -33.09
N PRO A 232 58.43 0.79 -33.01
CA PRO A 232 57.32 0.58 -32.05
C PRO A 232 57.28 -0.89 -31.55
N SER A 233 56.22 -1.27 -30.82
CA SER A 233 55.72 -2.63 -30.46
C SER A 233 55.48 -2.65 -28.94
N GLY A 234 54.31 -2.94 -28.40
CA GLY A 234 53.30 -3.90 -28.79
C GLY A 234 53.02 -4.77 -27.54
N ASP A 235 51.75 -5.13 -27.36
CA ASP A 235 51.24 -6.19 -26.47
C ASP A 235 51.10 -5.98 -24.96
N GLU A 236 49.83 -6.12 -24.54
CA GLU A 236 49.32 -7.08 -23.53
C GLU A 236 49.73 -6.84 -22.07
N THR A 237 48.82 -6.34 -21.23
CA THR A 237 47.90 -7.10 -20.35
C THR A 237 48.57 -7.83 -19.19
N SER A 238 47.87 -7.77 -18.04
CA SER A 238 47.84 -8.74 -16.93
C SER A 238 48.66 -8.46 -15.67
N GLY A 239 47.95 -8.52 -14.54
CA GLY A 239 48.44 -9.08 -13.28
C GLY A 239 49.05 -8.06 -12.32
N THR A 240 48.28 -7.54 -11.36
CA THR A 240 48.07 -8.10 -10.01
C THR A 240 49.25 -7.97 -9.06
N GLU A 241 48.87 -7.65 -7.82
CA GLU A 241 49.60 -7.76 -6.56
C GLU A 241 50.36 -6.52 -6.11
N LEU A 242 49.92 -5.96 -4.97
CA LEU A 242 50.65 -5.96 -3.70
C LEU A 242 49.95 -5.02 -2.70
N SER A 243 49.50 -5.55 -1.57
CA SER A 243 49.87 -4.99 -0.26
C SER A 243 49.45 -5.95 0.84
N GLY A 244 50.44 -6.56 1.51
CA GLY A 244 50.24 -7.34 2.72
C GLY A 244 49.99 -6.46 3.94
N THR A 245 49.65 -7.08 5.07
CA THR A 245 50.60 -7.28 6.19
C THR A 245 49.94 -8.06 7.34
N GLU A 246 50.76 -8.92 7.92
CA GLU A 246 50.80 -9.42 9.31
C GLU A 246 49.68 -10.29 9.89
N GLY A 247 50.11 -11.42 10.44
CA GLY A 247 49.28 -12.41 11.09
C GLY A 247 49.41 -12.41 12.61
N LYS A 248 48.48 -13.12 13.26
CA LYS A 248 48.73 -13.77 14.55
C LYS A 248 47.82 -14.98 14.75
N LYS A 249 48.47 -16.14 14.88
CA LYS A 249 47.92 -17.46 15.28
C LYS A 249 47.27 -17.43 16.67
N ARG A 250 46.18 -18.21 16.84
CA ARG A 250 45.86 -19.11 17.98
C ARG A 250 44.61 -19.92 17.58
N LYS A 251 44.71 -21.17 17.12
CA LYS A 251 44.79 -22.46 17.86
C LYS A 251 43.63 -22.68 18.84
N GLY A 252 42.70 -23.56 18.47
CA GLY A 252 41.66 -24.11 19.36
C GLY A 252 40.67 -24.98 18.59
N ARG A 253 40.79 -26.30 18.74
CA ARG A 253 40.06 -27.37 18.06
C ARG A 253 38.93 -27.88 18.97
N LYS A 254 37.69 -27.89 18.49
CA LYS A 254 36.74 -29.03 18.43
C LYS A 254 35.35 -28.51 18.13
#